data_AF-A0A5T0WRQ2-F1
#
_entry.id   AF-A0A5T0WRQ2-F1
#
_cell.length_a   1.000
_cell.length_b   1.000
_cell.length_c   1.000
_cell.angle_alpha   90.00
_cell.angle_beta   90.00
_cell.angle_gamma   90.00
#
_symmetry.space_group_name_H-M   'P 1'
#
loop_
_entity.id
_entity.type
_entity.pdbx_description
1 polymer ?
#
loop_
_entity_poly.entity_id
_entity_poly.type
_entity_poly.pdbx_seq_one_letter_code
_entity_poly.pdbx_strand_id
1 'polypeptide(L)'
;MLNPNSAIERVKNHLAYKLGQTVIDFTNSSSGGGYIALFKKLYKIKKQHKKEQKIYQQTIQVFPQLKYPSLEACSDYEQALRYKFHLSYMLGEVLIKAYQTWYTGGGFKLKNNIKKANKEFQIFREIFKEFDQINSSILEGLIDNKQLFLKEFSRIKNILKIHQDYKAILDNIFHNFNYFIQNFDLIEEWLLSDDFKERYKKENHPYPSLLDPKKLNDKNEKINYHNIPAELAWEMNLPLPDNYEFVWLSSALSGHAAMTMYLELCEVNICKYIHHNPFIIYSNIFMQLLNNPLKYNVIAYTDYTHVYVSRGDLKRFLNLLNKNKPVLYLVRDPISRLKTGLNHINLKANRLDRFDLDTPIERVLDRETYYFESPLPTCDHIKTYWIYAESFFRLNFLTQFFKIEKITYLDMASIKPEYAYHTFSQLNALYHFRQISKNLFHNTVVYDMLGAFLSIPLILCVDLENFGVNYADGKIIEILITTRQFFKLHKINNYKKINPVLFKDNLPFENLIFCIPKEQFVYLENNLTLIKCIQSYLEEFISKMKVKFDLKAKCLICENQILAYLKNNQTLMRQWKKIFDQELICIKQHHPNIVASWKYYQEFEKMCKELD
;
A
#
# COMPACT_ATOMS: atom_id res chain seq x y z
N MET A 1 3.11 7.53 51.14
CA MET A 1 3.47 8.32 49.94
C MET A 1 2.69 7.73 48.79
N LEU A 2 2.07 8.56 47.94
CA LEU A 2 1.47 8.08 46.70
C LEU A 2 2.59 7.60 45.79
N ASN A 3 2.45 6.42 45.20
CA ASN A 3 3.36 5.94 44.18
C ASN A 3 3.24 6.87 42.94
N PRO A 4 4.27 7.67 42.62
CA PRO A 4 4.21 8.62 41.52
C PRO A 4 4.06 7.93 40.15
N ASN A 5 4.42 6.65 40.08
CA ASN A 5 4.40 5.83 38.87
C ASN A 5 3.13 4.99 38.71
N SER A 6 2.14 5.14 39.62
CA SER A 6 0.82 4.50 39.49
C SER A 6 -0.25 5.52 39.09
N ALA A 7 -0.80 5.36 37.88
CA ALA A 7 -1.96 6.11 37.42
C ALA A 7 -3.21 5.78 38.25
N ILE A 8 -3.39 4.54 38.71
CA ILE A 8 -4.53 4.15 39.56
C ILE A 8 -4.52 4.95 40.86
N GLU A 9 -3.39 4.99 41.57
CA GLU A 9 -3.29 5.76 42.81
C GLU A 9 -3.53 7.24 42.59
N ARG A 10 -3.05 7.78 41.47
CA ARG A 10 -3.26 9.19 41.09
C ARG A 10 -4.73 9.50 40.80
N VAL A 11 -5.44 8.62 40.09
CA VAL A 11 -6.89 8.75 39.83
C VAL A 11 -7.70 8.60 41.12
N LYS A 12 -7.35 7.63 41.99
CA LYS A 12 -7.99 7.48 43.31
C LYS A 12 -7.70 8.66 44.24
N ASN A 13 -6.55 9.30 44.09
CA ASN A 13 -6.19 10.50 44.84
C ASN A 13 -6.90 11.76 44.32
N HIS A 14 -7.57 11.69 43.17
CA HIS A 14 -8.36 12.80 42.63
C HIS A 14 -9.50 13.19 43.59
N LEU A 15 -9.80 14.49 43.69
CA LEU A 15 -10.81 15.00 44.61
C LEU A 15 -12.18 14.34 44.41
N ALA A 16 -12.60 14.14 43.16
CA ALA A 16 -13.86 13.49 42.84
C ALA A 16 -13.93 12.09 43.48
N TYR A 17 -12.94 11.25 43.21
CA TYR A 17 -12.89 9.89 43.76
C TYR A 17 -12.95 9.88 45.29
N LYS A 18 -12.13 10.71 45.96
CA LYS A 18 -12.11 10.82 47.43
C LYS A 18 -13.48 11.20 48.01
N LEU A 19 -14.14 12.19 47.39
CA LEU A 19 -15.45 12.67 47.84
C LEU A 19 -16.54 11.62 47.66
N GLY A 20 -16.63 11.01 46.47
CA GLY A 20 -17.67 10.00 46.22
C GLY A 20 -17.43 8.71 46.99
N GLN A 21 -16.18 8.28 47.18
CA GLN A 21 -15.86 7.13 48.05
C GLN A 21 -16.34 7.40 49.48
N THR A 22 -16.12 8.60 50.00
CA THR A 22 -16.58 8.99 51.33
C THR A 22 -18.10 8.93 51.47
N VAL A 23 -18.84 9.26 50.41
CA VAL A 23 -20.30 9.11 50.38
C VAL A 23 -20.72 7.64 50.36
N ILE A 24 -20.08 6.80 49.55
CA ILE A 24 -20.38 5.36 49.50
C ILE A 24 -20.12 4.69 50.85
N ASP A 25 -18.97 5.01 51.47
CA ASP A 25 -18.61 4.47 52.80
C ASP A 25 -19.62 4.91 53.86
N PHE A 26 -20.10 6.15 53.79
CA PHE A 26 -21.13 6.67 54.68
C PHE A 26 -22.48 5.95 54.47
N THR A 27 -22.87 5.63 53.24
CA THR A 27 -24.11 4.89 52.97
C THR A 27 -24.03 3.42 53.37
N ASN A 28 -22.85 2.81 53.34
CA ASN A 28 -22.65 1.40 53.69
C ASN A 28 -22.39 1.18 55.19
N SER A 29 -22.07 2.24 55.94
CA SER A 29 -21.88 2.18 57.39
C SER A 29 -23.15 2.64 58.10
N SER A 30 -23.57 1.89 59.12
CA SER A 30 -24.63 2.26 60.07
C SER A 30 -24.18 3.47 60.91
N SER A 31 -24.06 4.63 60.29
CA SER A 31 -23.35 5.77 60.85
C SER A 31 -24.30 6.62 61.71
N GLY A 32 -24.22 6.43 63.03
CA GLY A 32 -25.05 7.10 64.06
C GLY A 32 -24.89 8.63 64.20
N GLY A 33 -24.23 9.31 63.26
CA GLY A 33 -23.96 10.77 63.29
C GLY A 33 -24.72 11.62 62.25
N GLY A 34 -25.51 10.99 61.38
CA GLY A 34 -26.34 11.68 60.37
C GLY A 34 -25.58 12.49 59.31
N TYR A 35 -26.30 13.21 58.46
CA TYR A 35 -25.73 13.95 57.31
C TYR A 35 -24.76 15.08 57.68
N ILE A 36 -24.87 15.66 58.88
CA ILE A 36 -23.98 16.74 59.35
C ILE A 36 -22.54 16.22 59.50
N ALA A 37 -22.36 15.00 59.99
CA ALA A 37 -21.06 14.35 60.10
C ALA A 37 -20.43 14.10 58.71
N LEU A 38 -21.24 13.71 57.72
CA LEU A 38 -20.81 13.55 56.33
C LEU A 38 -20.30 14.88 55.74
N PHE A 39 -21.06 15.97 55.87
CA PHE A 39 -20.64 17.27 55.34
C PHE A 39 -19.33 17.78 55.96
N LYS A 40 -19.15 17.60 57.28
CA LYS A 40 -17.88 17.93 57.95
C LYS A 40 -16.70 17.12 57.38
N LYS A 41 -16.90 15.82 57.14
CA LYS A 41 -15.88 14.93 56.56
C LYS A 41 -15.53 15.33 55.12
N LEU A 42 -16.53 15.58 54.27
CA LEU A 42 -16.31 16.04 52.88
C LEU A 42 -15.56 17.38 52.83
N TYR A 43 -15.90 18.34 53.70
CA TYR A 43 -15.19 19.63 53.79
C TYR A 43 -13.72 19.44 54.21
N LYS A 44 -13.45 18.58 55.20
CA LYS A 44 -12.08 18.27 55.64
C LYS A 44 -11.25 17.67 54.51
N ILE A 45 -11.81 16.72 53.76
CA ILE A 45 -11.14 16.09 52.61
C ILE A 45 -10.79 17.12 51.54
N LYS A 46 -11.73 18.00 51.18
CA LYS A 46 -11.49 19.06 50.20
C LYS A 46 -10.39 20.02 50.65
N LYS A 47 -10.43 20.46 51.91
CA LYS A 47 -9.42 21.37 52.49
C LYS A 47 -8.04 20.73 52.47
N GLN A 48 -7.95 19.45 52.86
CA GLN A 48 -6.71 18.68 52.88
C GLN A 48 -6.16 18.48 51.45
N HIS A 49 -6.98 18.07 50.50
CA HIS A 49 -6.57 17.88 49.10
C HIS A 49 -6.03 19.17 48.47
N LYS A 50 -6.67 20.32 48.74
CA LYS A 50 -6.18 21.63 48.27
C LYS A 50 -4.83 22.01 48.89
N LYS A 51 -4.58 21.64 50.16
CA LYS A 51 -3.29 21.85 50.83
C LYS A 51 -2.21 20.96 50.20
N GLU A 52 -2.50 19.68 49.99
CA GLU A 52 -1.61 18.71 49.34
C GLU A 52 -1.21 19.15 47.93
N GLN A 53 -2.17 19.61 47.12
CA GLN A 53 -1.90 20.13 45.77
C GLN A 53 -0.98 21.36 45.78
N LYS A 54 -1.21 22.32 46.69
CA LYS A 54 -0.35 23.51 46.81
C LYS A 54 1.07 23.16 47.20
N ILE A 55 1.23 22.27 48.19
CA ILE A 55 2.54 21.79 48.62
C ILE A 55 3.25 21.13 47.44
N TYR A 56 2.58 20.23 46.72
CA TYR A 56 3.16 19.57 45.56
C TYR A 56 3.60 20.57 44.47
N GLN A 57 2.76 21.54 44.12
CA GLN A 57 3.10 22.57 43.14
C GLN A 57 4.34 23.39 43.54
N GLN A 58 4.47 23.75 44.82
CA GLN A 58 5.67 24.43 45.33
C GLN A 58 6.90 23.52 45.32
N THR A 59 6.73 22.24 45.68
CA THR A 59 7.82 21.25 45.67
C THR A 59 8.37 21.03 44.27
N ILE A 60 7.53 20.91 43.23
CA ILE A 60 8.02 20.70 41.85
C ILE A 60 8.63 21.95 41.22
N GLN A 61 8.31 23.15 41.72
CA GLN A 61 8.97 24.39 41.30
C GLN A 61 10.42 24.45 41.81
N VAL A 62 10.65 23.96 43.02
CA VAL A 62 11.99 23.90 43.63
C VAL A 62 12.77 22.67 43.15
N PHE A 63 12.09 21.56 42.92
CA PHE A 63 12.67 20.28 42.51
C PHE A 63 11.95 19.72 41.27
N PRO A 64 12.27 20.20 40.06
CA PRO A 64 11.62 19.75 38.82
C PRO A 64 11.68 18.24 38.59
N GLN A 65 12.71 17.56 39.09
CA GLN A 65 12.88 16.10 39.02
C GLN A 65 11.83 15.30 39.80
N LEU A 66 11.09 15.94 40.72
CA LEU A 66 9.98 15.31 41.47
C LEU A 66 8.63 15.43 40.73
N LYS A 67 8.62 16.03 39.54
CA LYS A 67 7.42 16.10 38.70
C LYS A 67 6.99 14.69 38.31
N TYR A 68 5.71 14.39 38.49
CA TYR A 68 5.18 13.09 38.14
C TYR A 68 5.21 12.92 36.61
N PRO A 69 5.44 11.69 36.12
CA PRO A 69 5.29 11.40 34.70
C PRO A 69 3.84 11.70 34.24
N SER A 70 3.62 11.78 32.93
CA SER A 70 2.26 11.84 32.41
C SER A 70 1.47 10.57 32.81
N LEU A 71 0.14 10.64 32.85
CA LEU A 71 -0.65 9.48 33.30
C LEU A 71 -0.51 8.32 32.30
N GLU A 72 -0.38 8.64 31.03
CA GLU A 72 -0.25 7.73 29.89
C GLU A 72 1.08 6.94 29.94
N ALA A 73 2.10 7.50 30.59
CA ALA A 73 3.40 6.84 30.76
C ALA A 73 3.42 5.79 31.89
N CYS A 74 2.36 5.71 32.72
CA CYS A 74 2.26 4.73 33.79
C CYS A 74 1.76 3.37 33.26
N SER A 75 2.39 2.27 33.70
CA SER A 75 2.02 0.91 33.28
C SER A 75 0.57 0.50 33.58
N ASP A 76 -0.08 1.14 34.56
CA ASP A 76 -1.45 0.89 35.00
C ASP A 76 -2.47 1.92 34.45
N TYR A 77 -2.11 2.66 33.41
CA TYR A 77 -2.95 3.73 32.82
C TYR A 77 -4.32 3.25 32.35
N GLU A 78 -4.39 2.13 31.62
CA GLU A 78 -5.66 1.57 31.13
C GLU A 78 -6.61 1.25 32.28
N GLN A 79 -6.11 0.63 33.36
CA GLN A 79 -6.94 0.35 34.53
C GLN A 79 -7.35 1.65 35.23
N ALA A 80 -6.48 2.67 35.27
CA ALA A 80 -6.78 3.96 35.85
C ALA A 80 -7.93 4.69 35.10
N LEU A 81 -8.04 4.54 33.79
CA LEU A 81 -9.16 5.10 33.01
C LEU A 81 -10.50 4.49 33.43
N ARG A 82 -10.55 3.19 33.73
CA ARG A 82 -11.79 2.53 34.23
C ARG A 82 -12.29 3.17 35.53
N TYR A 83 -11.40 3.72 36.37
CA TYR A 83 -11.81 4.40 37.60
C TYR A 83 -12.55 5.72 37.36
N LYS A 84 -12.43 6.35 36.18
CA LYS A 84 -13.26 7.52 35.83
C LYS A 84 -14.75 7.17 35.66
N PHE A 85 -15.05 5.91 35.37
CA PHE A 85 -16.40 5.35 35.27
C PHE A 85 -16.84 4.65 36.57
N HIS A 86 -15.99 4.61 37.59
CA HIS A 86 -16.35 4.04 38.89
C HIS A 86 -17.37 4.92 39.60
N LEU A 87 -18.29 4.30 40.35
CA LEU A 87 -19.34 5.03 41.05
C LEU A 87 -18.80 6.13 41.97
N SER A 88 -17.71 5.86 42.69
CA SER A 88 -17.02 6.85 43.54
C SER A 88 -16.58 8.09 42.77
N TYR A 89 -16.09 7.93 41.54
CA TYR A 89 -15.63 9.05 40.73
C TYR A 89 -16.83 9.89 40.25
N MET A 90 -17.85 9.23 39.69
CA MET A 90 -19.05 9.88 39.15
C MET A 90 -19.86 10.63 40.22
N LEU A 91 -20.03 10.04 41.41
CA LEU A 91 -20.67 10.71 42.54
C LEU A 91 -19.86 11.92 43.01
N GLY A 92 -18.53 11.80 43.02
CA GLY A 92 -17.62 12.89 43.29
C GLY A 92 -17.78 14.07 42.36
N GLU A 93 -17.88 13.82 41.05
CA GLU A 93 -18.12 14.87 40.05
C GLU A 93 -19.45 15.57 40.28
N VAL A 94 -20.52 14.82 40.59
CA VAL A 94 -21.83 15.37 40.93
C VAL A 94 -21.74 16.27 42.17
N LEU A 95 -21.02 15.85 43.22
CA LEU A 95 -20.82 16.65 44.44
C LEU A 95 -20.03 17.94 44.16
N ILE A 96 -18.95 17.85 43.40
CA ILE A 96 -18.13 19.01 43.03
C ILE A 96 -18.99 20.00 42.24
N LYS A 97 -19.75 19.52 41.25
CA LYS A 97 -20.63 20.36 40.43
C LYS A 97 -21.74 21.00 41.26
N ALA A 98 -22.39 20.24 42.15
CA ALA A 98 -23.42 20.76 43.04
C ALA A 98 -22.87 21.81 44.01
N TYR A 99 -21.65 21.61 44.53
CA TYR A 99 -20.96 22.60 45.35
C TYR A 99 -20.60 23.85 44.53
N GLN A 100 -20.13 23.72 43.29
CA GLN A 100 -19.77 24.87 42.45
C GLN A 100 -21.01 25.69 42.06
N THR A 101 -22.17 25.04 41.89
CA THR A 101 -23.43 25.67 41.47
C THR A 101 -24.40 25.89 42.63
N TRP A 102 -23.89 25.91 43.87
CA TRP A 102 -24.75 25.99 45.06
C TRP A 102 -25.61 27.26 45.07
N TYR A 103 -25.04 28.39 44.63
CA TYR A 103 -25.69 29.71 44.55
C TYR A 103 -26.77 29.81 43.45
N THR A 104 -26.80 28.88 42.51
CA THR A 104 -27.86 28.74 41.49
C THR A 104 -28.83 27.60 41.78
N GLY A 105 -28.82 27.09 43.02
CA GLY A 105 -29.72 26.03 43.47
C GLY A 105 -29.25 24.61 43.12
N GLY A 106 -27.96 24.40 42.81
CA GLY A 106 -27.38 23.09 42.52
C GLY A 106 -27.60 22.05 43.63
N GLY A 107 -27.68 22.49 44.89
CA GLY A 107 -28.00 21.65 46.04
C GLY A 107 -29.40 21.01 45.97
N PHE A 108 -30.41 21.73 45.45
CA PHE A 108 -31.77 21.21 45.30
C PHE A 108 -31.85 20.09 44.24
N LYS A 109 -30.97 20.14 43.23
CA LYS A 109 -30.89 19.14 42.16
C LYS A 109 -30.00 17.94 42.52
N LEU A 110 -29.31 17.97 43.67
CA LEU A 110 -28.30 16.98 44.06
C LEU A 110 -28.87 15.55 44.12
N LYS A 111 -30.03 15.35 44.75
CA LYS A 111 -30.69 14.03 44.85
C LYS A 111 -30.96 13.43 43.47
N ASN A 112 -31.48 14.24 42.54
CA ASN A 112 -31.78 13.81 41.18
C ASN A 112 -30.50 13.53 40.38
N ASN A 113 -29.46 14.35 40.54
CA ASN A 113 -28.16 14.15 39.89
C ASN A 113 -27.44 12.89 40.39
N ILE A 114 -27.53 12.57 41.69
CA ILE A 114 -27.03 11.31 42.26
C ILE A 114 -27.79 10.13 41.64
N LYS A 115 -29.13 10.20 41.56
CA LYS A 115 -29.94 9.15 40.90
C LYS A 115 -29.54 8.97 39.43
N LYS A 116 -29.26 10.07 38.71
CA LYS A 116 -28.75 10.03 37.33
C LYS A 116 -27.38 9.36 37.25
N ALA A 117 -26.42 9.76 38.08
CA ALA A 117 -25.08 9.15 38.11
C ALA A 117 -25.12 7.65 38.43
N ASN A 118 -26.00 7.22 39.34
CA ASN A 118 -26.21 5.80 39.62
C ASN A 118 -26.73 5.04 38.38
N LYS A 119 -27.65 5.62 37.60
CA LYS A 119 -28.14 5.01 36.35
C LYS A 119 -27.03 4.93 35.30
N GLU A 120 -26.28 6.02 35.10
CA GLU A 120 -25.15 6.05 34.17
C GLU A 120 -24.08 5.01 34.56
N PHE A 121 -23.80 4.86 35.86
CA PHE A 121 -22.89 3.84 36.37
C PHE A 121 -23.34 2.41 36.01
N GLN A 122 -24.64 2.10 36.13
CA GLN A 122 -25.14 0.79 35.72
C GLN A 122 -24.94 0.54 34.22
N ILE A 123 -25.15 1.55 33.37
CA ILE A 123 -24.91 1.47 31.92
C ILE A 123 -23.45 1.13 31.62
N PHE A 124 -22.49 1.85 32.21
CA PHE A 124 -21.06 1.56 32.00
C PHE A 124 -20.67 0.19 32.55
N ARG A 125 -21.18 -0.17 33.74
CA ARG A 125 -20.95 -1.49 34.34
C ARG A 125 -21.45 -2.63 33.46
N GLU A 126 -22.60 -2.43 32.82
CA GLU A 126 -23.19 -3.40 31.90
C GLU A 126 -22.32 -3.58 30.65
N ILE A 127 -21.93 -2.51 29.97
CA ILE A 127 -21.05 -2.61 28.79
C ILE A 127 -19.67 -3.19 29.13
N PHE A 128 -19.09 -2.80 30.26
CA PHE A 128 -17.78 -3.35 30.69
C PHE A 128 -17.84 -4.83 31.09
N LYS A 129 -19.04 -5.35 31.37
CA LYS A 129 -19.27 -6.78 31.63
C LYS A 129 -19.55 -7.55 30.34
N GLU A 130 -20.21 -6.94 29.37
CA GLU A 130 -20.58 -7.58 28.11
C GLU A 130 -19.42 -7.62 27.10
N PHE A 131 -18.48 -6.67 27.16
CA PHE A 131 -17.37 -6.58 26.21
C PHE A 131 -16.02 -6.61 26.94
N ASP A 132 -15.34 -7.76 26.86
CA ASP A 132 -14.04 -7.98 27.52
C ASP A 132 -12.88 -7.20 26.85
N GLN A 133 -13.04 -6.77 25.60
CA GLN A 133 -11.99 -6.14 24.78
C GLN A 133 -11.93 -4.60 24.90
N ILE A 134 -12.16 -4.06 26.08
CA ILE A 134 -12.11 -2.61 26.32
C ILE A 134 -10.71 -2.20 26.75
N ASN A 135 -9.98 -1.64 25.78
CA ASN A 135 -8.64 -1.08 25.93
C ASN A 135 -8.68 0.43 26.27
N SER A 136 -7.52 1.06 26.37
CA SER A 136 -7.39 2.49 26.72
C SER A 136 -8.04 3.43 25.70
N SER A 137 -7.92 3.19 24.39
CA SER A 137 -8.46 4.10 23.36
C SER A 137 -9.99 4.12 23.36
N ILE A 138 -10.64 2.97 23.60
CA ILE A 138 -12.09 2.89 23.76
C ILE A 138 -12.53 3.63 25.02
N LEU A 139 -11.81 3.47 26.13
CA LEU A 139 -12.11 4.18 27.38
C LEU A 139 -11.99 5.70 27.21
N GLU A 140 -10.97 6.18 26.50
CA GLU A 140 -10.81 7.59 26.13
C GLU A 140 -11.97 8.06 25.25
N GLY A 141 -12.31 7.32 24.20
CA GLY A 141 -13.46 7.63 23.34
C GLY A 141 -14.79 7.68 24.10
N LEU A 142 -14.99 6.81 25.09
CA LEU A 142 -16.14 6.84 25.99
C LEU A 142 -16.15 8.06 26.92
N ILE A 143 -14.97 8.49 27.40
CA ILE A 143 -14.86 9.70 28.23
C ILE A 143 -15.25 10.93 27.39
N ASP A 144 -14.68 11.05 26.19
CA ASP A 144 -14.86 12.21 25.32
C ASP A 144 -16.29 12.30 24.78
N ASN A 145 -16.93 11.16 24.50
CA ASN A 145 -18.29 11.09 23.94
C ASN A 145 -19.34 10.64 24.97
N LYS A 146 -19.07 10.76 26.28
CA LYS A 146 -19.93 10.24 27.36
C LYS A 146 -21.41 10.55 27.18
N GLN A 147 -21.76 11.81 26.88
CA GLN A 147 -23.17 12.21 26.75
C GLN A 147 -23.85 11.61 25.51
N LEU A 148 -23.15 11.55 24.37
CA LEU A 148 -23.66 10.94 23.14
C LEU A 148 -23.85 9.44 23.34
N PHE A 149 -22.85 8.76 23.89
CA PHE A 149 -22.93 7.34 24.21
C PHE A 149 -24.10 7.00 25.14
N LEU A 150 -24.27 7.75 26.24
CA LEU A 150 -25.38 7.53 27.17
C LEU A 150 -26.75 7.77 26.52
N LYS A 151 -26.85 8.73 25.59
CA LYS A 151 -28.07 9.01 24.84
C LYS A 151 -28.42 7.85 23.90
N GLU A 152 -27.44 7.32 23.19
CA GLU A 152 -27.62 6.29 22.17
C GLU A 152 -27.38 4.86 22.68
N PHE A 153 -27.15 4.66 23.98
CA PHE A 153 -26.73 3.38 24.58
C PHE A 153 -27.60 2.19 24.16
N SER A 154 -28.93 2.35 24.20
CA SER A 154 -29.85 1.25 23.85
C SER A 154 -29.71 0.82 22.39
N ARG A 155 -29.50 1.79 21.48
CA ARG A 155 -29.28 1.57 20.05
C ARG A 155 -27.91 0.94 19.79
N ILE A 156 -26.87 1.47 20.42
CA ILE A 156 -25.51 0.90 20.36
C ILE A 156 -25.51 -0.55 20.86
N LYS A 157 -26.12 -0.81 22.01
CA LYS A 157 -26.24 -2.15 22.57
C LYS A 157 -26.95 -3.11 21.60
N ASN A 158 -28.02 -2.64 20.95
CA ASN A 158 -28.73 -3.43 19.94
C ASN A 158 -27.81 -3.79 18.77
N ILE A 159 -27.04 -2.83 18.24
CA ILE A 159 -26.08 -3.08 17.14
C ILE A 159 -25.02 -4.11 17.52
N LEU A 160 -24.40 -3.94 18.69
CA LEU A 160 -23.38 -4.88 19.16
C LEU A 160 -23.96 -6.29 19.37
N LYS A 161 -25.20 -6.40 19.84
CA LYS A 161 -25.90 -7.68 19.99
C LYS A 161 -26.27 -8.31 18.65
N ILE A 162 -26.74 -7.53 17.69
CA ILE A 162 -27.08 -8.00 16.35
C ILE A 162 -25.85 -8.61 15.67
N HIS A 163 -24.67 -8.01 15.86
CA HIS A 163 -23.42 -8.45 15.25
C HIS A 163 -22.49 -9.19 16.21
N GLN A 164 -23.01 -9.74 17.31
CA GLN A 164 -22.22 -10.46 18.32
C GLN A 164 -21.48 -11.68 17.75
N ASP A 165 -22.00 -12.27 16.68
CA ASP A 165 -21.45 -13.42 15.97
C ASP A 165 -20.45 -13.04 14.87
N TYR A 166 -20.33 -11.74 14.57
CA TYR A 166 -19.48 -11.23 13.51
C TYR A 166 -18.29 -10.44 14.08
N LYS A 167 -17.29 -11.17 14.57
CA LYS A 167 -16.13 -10.58 15.26
C LYS A 167 -15.44 -9.46 14.47
N ALA A 168 -15.28 -9.61 13.14
CA ALA A 168 -14.56 -8.64 12.32
C ALA A 168 -15.20 -7.24 12.32
N ILE A 169 -16.54 -7.13 12.34
CA ILE A 169 -17.19 -5.82 12.44
C ILE A 169 -17.12 -5.26 13.85
N LEU A 170 -17.19 -6.10 14.89
CA LEU A 170 -17.01 -5.65 16.28
C LEU A 170 -15.60 -5.08 16.48
N ASP A 171 -14.58 -5.79 16.02
CA ASP A 171 -13.19 -5.34 16.07
C ASP A 171 -13.05 -3.97 15.35
N ASN A 172 -13.69 -3.81 14.18
CA ASN A 172 -13.70 -2.54 13.44
C ASN A 172 -14.42 -1.40 14.20
N ILE A 173 -15.58 -1.67 14.80
CA ILE A 173 -16.33 -0.70 15.63
C ILE A 173 -15.49 -0.25 16.82
N PHE A 174 -14.87 -1.18 17.56
CA PHE A 174 -14.11 -0.88 18.76
C PHE A 174 -12.79 -0.17 18.45
N HIS A 175 -12.12 -0.56 17.36
CA HIS A 175 -10.92 0.14 16.89
C HIS A 175 -11.22 1.59 16.49
N ASN A 176 -12.37 1.85 15.86
CA ASN A 176 -12.79 3.17 15.41
C ASN A 176 -13.87 3.81 16.32
N PHE A 177 -13.87 3.48 17.61
CA PHE A 177 -15.02 3.75 18.49
C PHE A 177 -15.37 5.24 18.62
N ASN A 178 -14.38 6.13 18.68
CA ASN A 178 -14.62 7.57 18.71
C ASN A 178 -15.38 8.05 17.47
N TYR A 179 -14.95 7.62 16.28
CA TYR A 179 -15.61 7.95 15.02
C TYR A 179 -17.00 7.32 14.94
N PHE A 180 -17.14 6.08 15.41
CA PHE A 180 -18.40 5.35 15.48
C PHE A 180 -19.46 6.13 16.27
N ILE A 181 -19.13 6.64 17.46
CA ILE A 181 -20.08 7.39 18.29
C ILE A 181 -20.43 8.75 17.66
N GLN A 182 -19.46 9.44 17.07
CA GLN A 182 -19.68 10.75 16.46
C GLN A 182 -20.58 10.69 15.22
N ASN A 183 -20.58 9.54 14.52
CA ASN A 183 -21.34 9.33 13.28
C ASN A 183 -22.36 8.18 13.41
N PHE A 184 -22.85 7.95 14.64
CA PHE A 184 -23.61 6.75 14.98
C PHE A 184 -24.86 6.55 14.13
N ASP A 185 -25.65 7.59 13.85
CA ASP A 185 -26.89 7.45 13.08
C ASP A 185 -26.64 6.89 11.66
N LEU A 186 -25.58 7.37 10.99
CA LEU A 186 -25.21 6.91 9.64
C LEU A 186 -24.68 5.47 9.66
N ILE A 187 -23.87 5.14 10.68
CA ILE A 187 -23.29 3.80 10.79
C ILE A 187 -24.36 2.79 11.22
N GLU A 188 -25.29 3.17 12.10
CA GLU A 188 -26.41 2.31 12.48
C GLU A 188 -27.28 1.97 11.26
N GLU A 189 -27.66 2.96 10.46
CA GLU A 189 -28.43 2.76 9.23
C GLU A 189 -27.74 1.75 8.31
N TRP A 190 -26.42 1.91 8.11
CA TRP A 190 -25.63 1.01 7.29
C TRP A 190 -25.56 -0.41 7.84
N LEU A 191 -25.23 -0.56 9.13
CA LEU A 191 -25.04 -1.86 9.78
C LEU A 191 -26.34 -2.66 9.95
N LEU A 192 -27.50 -2.00 9.87
CA LEU A 192 -28.82 -2.63 9.88
C LEU A 192 -29.36 -2.92 8.46
N SER A 193 -28.69 -2.43 7.41
CA SER A 193 -29.16 -2.59 6.03
C SER A 193 -29.03 -4.01 5.50
N ASP A 194 -29.93 -4.39 4.59
CA ASP A 194 -29.83 -5.64 3.83
C ASP A 194 -28.57 -5.69 2.95
N ASP A 195 -28.11 -4.54 2.45
CA ASP A 195 -26.91 -4.46 1.61
C ASP A 195 -25.64 -4.80 2.42
N PHE A 196 -25.52 -4.32 3.68
CA PHE A 196 -24.43 -4.76 4.57
C PHE A 196 -24.50 -6.26 4.85
N LYS A 197 -25.71 -6.77 5.12
CA LYS A 197 -25.93 -8.19 5.41
C LYS A 197 -25.49 -9.08 4.24
N GLU A 198 -25.92 -8.77 3.02
CA GLU A 198 -25.58 -9.56 1.84
C GLU A 198 -24.11 -9.41 1.43
N ARG A 199 -23.51 -8.22 1.56
CA ARG A 199 -22.12 -7.98 1.16
C ARG A 199 -21.10 -8.55 2.15
N TYR A 200 -21.35 -8.42 3.44
CA TYR A 200 -20.35 -8.65 4.47
C TYR A 200 -20.74 -9.77 5.43
N LYS A 201 -21.94 -9.70 6.02
CA LYS A 201 -22.33 -10.61 7.11
C LYS A 201 -22.53 -12.05 6.63
N LYS A 202 -23.23 -12.26 5.51
CA LYS A 202 -23.57 -13.58 4.97
C LYS A 202 -22.34 -14.45 4.67
N GLU A 203 -21.28 -13.84 4.16
CA GLU A 203 -20.02 -14.52 3.84
C GLU A 203 -18.99 -14.45 4.97
N ASN A 204 -19.35 -13.86 6.13
CA ASN A 204 -18.44 -13.58 7.24
C ASN A 204 -17.13 -12.89 6.75
N HIS A 205 -17.30 -11.83 5.97
CA HIS A 205 -16.20 -11.16 5.29
C HIS A 205 -15.14 -10.66 6.30
N PRO A 206 -13.83 -10.88 6.09
CA PRO A 206 -12.82 -10.60 7.11
C PRO A 206 -12.58 -9.10 7.37
N TYR A 207 -12.97 -8.22 6.42
CA TYR A 207 -12.77 -6.77 6.51
C TYR A 207 -14.07 -6.03 6.16
N PRO A 208 -15.10 -6.07 7.02
CA PRO A 208 -16.36 -5.37 6.77
C PRO A 208 -16.19 -3.87 6.88
N SER A 209 -16.78 -3.14 5.95
CA SER A 209 -16.75 -1.67 5.95
C SER A 209 -17.65 -1.08 7.03
N LEU A 210 -17.17 -0.08 7.75
CA LEU A 210 -17.95 0.61 8.79
C LEU A 210 -18.96 1.63 8.22
N LEU A 211 -18.78 2.06 6.97
CA LEU A 211 -19.67 3.00 6.27
C LEU A 211 -20.16 2.38 4.97
N ASP A 212 -21.29 2.87 4.45
CA ASP A 212 -21.86 2.42 3.19
C ASP A 212 -20.96 2.82 1.99
N PRO A 213 -20.33 1.86 1.28
CA PRO A 213 -19.48 2.15 0.13
C PRO A 213 -20.20 2.89 -1.00
N LYS A 214 -21.52 2.71 -1.18
CA LYS A 214 -22.26 3.40 -2.25
C LYS A 214 -22.39 4.87 -1.93
N LYS A 215 -22.83 5.22 -0.71
CA LYS A 215 -22.93 6.61 -0.25
C LYS A 215 -21.57 7.30 -0.27
N LEU A 216 -20.49 6.60 0.08
CA LEU A 216 -19.14 7.17 0.05
C LEU A 216 -18.69 7.66 -1.34
N ASN A 217 -19.22 7.10 -2.42
CA ASN A 217 -18.93 7.54 -3.78
C ASN A 217 -19.73 8.77 -4.21
N ASP A 218 -20.81 9.13 -3.51
CA ASP A 218 -21.62 10.32 -3.81
C ASP A 218 -21.01 11.56 -3.13
N LYS A 219 -20.65 12.56 -3.94
CA LYS A 219 -20.06 13.82 -3.46
C LYS A 219 -21.06 14.68 -2.68
N ASN A 220 -22.36 14.44 -2.83
CA ASN A 220 -23.41 15.17 -2.13
C ASN A 220 -23.65 14.64 -0.70
N GLU A 221 -23.14 13.46 -0.39
CA GLU A 221 -23.23 12.89 0.96
C GLU A 221 -22.35 13.66 1.94
N LYS A 222 -22.84 13.81 3.17
CA LYS A 222 -22.12 14.52 4.25
C LYS A 222 -20.75 13.90 4.50
N ILE A 223 -20.63 12.58 4.37
CA ILE A 223 -19.40 11.82 4.53
C ILE A 223 -19.17 11.05 3.23
N ASN A 224 -18.05 11.32 2.57
CA ASN A 224 -17.70 10.71 1.30
C ASN A 224 -16.17 10.64 1.12
N TYR A 225 -15.71 9.97 0.06
CA TYR A 225 -14.27 9.77 -0.12
C TYR A 225 -13.43 11.05 -0.27
N HIS A 226 -14.03 12.21 -0.56
CA HIS A 226 -13.29 13.48 -0.68
C HIS A 226 -13.04 14.15 0.67
N ASN A 227 -13.77 13.76 1.72
CA ASN A 227 -13.64 14.37 3.04
C ASN A 227 -13.17 13.39 4.14
N ILE A 228 -12.97 12.12 3.79
CA ILE A 228 -12.32 11.13 4.67
C ILE A 228 -10.84 10.98 4.27
N PRO A 229 -9.89 11.15 5.21
CA PRO A 229 -8.48 10.88 4.94
C PRO A 229 -8.24 9.38 4.70
N ALA A 230 -7.25 9.05 3.87
CA ALA A 230 -6.98 7.67 3.45
C ALA A 230 -6.64 6.74 4.64
N GLU A 231 -6.00 7.28 5.68
CA GLU A 231 -5.71 6.62 6.95
C GLU A 231 -7.00 6.11 7.59
N LEU A 232 -7.96 7.01 7.79
CA LEU A 232 -9.24 6.66 8.42
C LEU A 232 -10.06 5.71 7.53
N ALA A 233 -10.01 5.90 6.21
CA ALA A 233 -10.64 4.98 5.27
C ALA A 233 -10.07 3.56 5.40
N TRP A 234 -8.75 3.42 5.51
CA TRP A 234 -8.10 2.14 5.74
C TRP A 234 -8.50 1.54 7.09
N GLU A 235 -8.39 2.31 8.19
CA GLU A 235 -8.73 1.84 9.54
C GLU A 235 -10.18 1.37 9.67
N MET A 236 -11.11 1.98 8.93
CA MET A 236 -12.53 1.59 8.90
C MET A 236 -12.86 0.50 7.86
N ASN A 237 -11.85 -0.08 7.20
CA ASN A 237 -11.99 -1.07 6.12
C ASN A 237 -12.91 -0.58 4.98
N LEU A 238 -12.79 0.69 4.60
CA LEU A 238 -13.50 1.20 3.43
C LEU A 238 -12.89 0.61 2.16
N PRO A 239 -13.69 0.15 1.19
CA PRO A 239 -13.17 -0.23 -0.12
C PRO A 239 -12.63 1.02 -0.84
N LEU A 240 -11.88 0.81 -1.92
CA LEU A 240 -11.46 1.91 -2.78
C LEU A 240 -12.67 2.55 -3.49
N PRO A 241 -12.60 3.85 -3.87
CA PRO A 241 -13.59 4.49 -4.72
C PRO A 241 -13.91 3.64 -5.97
N ASP A 242 -15.18 3.53 -6.38
CA ASP A 242 -15.63 2.58 -7.41
C ASP A 242 -15.42 3.09 -8.85
N ASN A 243 -14.73 4.23 -9.01
CA ASN A 243 -14.46 4.89 -10.28
C ASN A 243 -13.26 4.27 -11.04
N TYR A 244 -13.26 2.95 -11.16
CA TYR A 244 -12.36 2.16 -11.99
C TYR A 244 -13.13 1.03 -12.70
N GLU A 245 -12.65 0.65 -13.88
CA GLU A 245 -13.38 -0.22 -14.80
C GLU A 245 -13.09 -1.70 -14.56
N PHE A 246 -11.83 -2.05 -14.32
CA PHE A 246 -11.40 -3.42 -14.04
C PHE A 246 -10.13 -3.46 -13.19
N VAL A 247 -9.81 -4.64 -12.69
CA VAL A 247 -8.55 -4.92 -11.99
C VAL A 247 -7.59 -5.63 -12.94
N TRP A 248 -6.38 -5.13 -13.06
CA TRP A 248 -5.31 -5.77 -13.82
C TRP A 248 -4.29 -6.43 -12.88
N LEU A 249 -4.15 -7.75 -13.01
CA LEU A 249 -3.18 -8.56 -12.28
C LEU A 249 -2.13 -9.10 -13.24
N SER A 250 -0.90 -9.30 -12.75
CA SER A 250 0.14 -9.98 -13.49
C SER A 250 0.97 -10.86 -12.59
N SER A 251 1.19 -12.09 -13.03
CA SER A 251 2.22 -12.95 -12.44
C SER A 251 3.59 -12.30 -12.62
N ALA A 252 4.46 -12.38 -11.61
CA ALA A 252 5.83 -11.86 -11.72
C ALA A 252 6.52 -12.40 -12.98
N LEU A 253 7.30 -11.55 -13.66
CA LEU A 253 8.07 -11.91 -14.87
C LEU A 253 7.22 -12.34 -16.09
N SER A 254 5.98 -11.87 -16.18
CA SER A 254 5.04 -12.22 -17.26
C SER A 254 4.79 -11.11 -18.29
N GLY A 255 5.69 -10.13 -18.42
CA GLY A 255 5.57 -9.06 -19.42
C GLY A 255 4.75 -7.84 -18.98
N HIS A 256 4.64 -7.60 -17.67
CA HIS A 256 3.89 -6.46 -17.12
C HIS A 256 4.35 -5.08 -17.63
N ALA A 257 5.64 -4.92 -17.96
CA ALA A 257 6.15 -3.66 -18.52
C ALA A 257 5.55 -3.38 -19.92
N ALA A 258 5.50 -4.39 -20.80
CA ALA A 258 4.87 -4.26 -22.11
C ALA A 258 3.37 -4.01 -22.00
N MET A 259 2.70 -4.74 -21.12
CA MET A 259 1.28 -4.54 -20.85
C MET A 259 0.97 -3.12 -20.33
N THR A 260 1.78 -2.60 -19.40
CA THR A 260 1.65 -1.22 -18.89
C THR A 260 1.68 -0.23 -20.04
N MET A 261 2.70 -0.30 -20.90
CA MET A 261 2.85 0.61 -22.02
C MET A 261 1.71 0.50 -23.02
N TYR A 262 1.25 -0.71 -23.37
CA TYR A 262 0.11 -0.85 -24.29
C TYR A 262 -1.19 -0.30 -23.71
N LEU A 263 -1.45 -0.49 -22.42
CA LEU A 263 -2.60 0.11 -21.73
C LEU A 263 -2.50 1.65 -21.71
N GLU A 264 -1.33 2.21 -21.43
CA GLU A 264 -1.10 3.67 -21.45
C GLU A 264 -1.29 4.27 -22.85
N LEU A 265 -0.86 3.55 -23.91
CA LEU A 265 -1.15 3.96 -25.29
C LEU A 265 -2.65 4.00 -25.57
N CYS A 266 -3.41 3.09 -24.96
CA CYS A 266 -4.87 3.06 -25.01
C CYS A 266 -5.54 4.08 -24.05
N GLU A 267 -4.78 5.05 -23.54
CA GLU A 267 -5.22 6.11 -22.62
C GLU A 267 -5.86 5.58 -21.33
N VAL A 268 -5.50 4.35 -20.94
CA VAL A 268 -5.87 3.79 -19.64
C VAL A 268 -5.01 4.44 -18.56
N ASN A 269 -5.67 4.99 -17.54
CA ASN A 269 -5.01 5.48 -16.34
C ASN A 269 -4.81 4.32 -15.35
N ILE A 270 -3.57 3.85 -15.24
CA ILE A 270 -3.24 2.69 -14.39
C ILE A 270 -2.96 3.17 -12.97
N CYS A 271 -3.92 2.98 -12.08
CA CYS A 271 -3.79 3.25 -10.65
C CYS A 271 -3.03 2.10 -9.96
N LYS A 272 -1.74 2.31 -9.69
CA LYS A 272 -0.88 1.31 -9.02
C LYS A 272 0.15 1.98 -8.11
N TYR A 273 0.61 1.23 -7.12
CA TYR A 273 1.75 1.63 -6.29
C TYR A 273 2.46 0.41 -5.73
N ILE A 274 3.79 0.43 -5.67
CA ILE A 274 4.62 -0.69 -5.23
C ILE A 274 5.23 -0.33 -3.88
N HIS A 275 4.86 -1.06 -2.83
CA HIS A 275 5.37 -0.84 -1.49
C HIS A 275 5.25 -2.10 -0.61
N HIS A 276 6.08 -2.23 0.43
CA HIS A 276 6.04 -3.38 1.36
C HIS A 276 4.85 -3.31 2.34
N ASN A 277 4.36 -2.10 2.63
CA ASN A 277 3.19 -1.84 3.47
C ASN A 277 1.91 -1.68 2.62
N PRO A 278 0.87 -2.53 2.79
CA PRO A 278 -0.38 -2.43 2.04
C PRO A 278 -1.18 -1.16 2.30
N PHE A 279 -1.08 -0.53 3.47
CA PHE A 279 -1.71 0.76 3.71
C PHE A 279 -1.20 1.81 2.72
N ILE A 280 0.11 1.82 2.46
CA ILE A 280 0.73 2.75 1.51
C ILE A 280 0.29 2.42 0.07
N ILE A 281 0.10 1.15 -0.28
CA ILE A 281 -0.48 0.77 -1.58
C ILE A 281 -1.91 1.31 -1.69
N TYR A 282 -2.74 1.04 -0.69
CA TYR A 282 -4.13 1.49 -0.62
C TYR A 282 -4.22 3.02 -0.71
N SER A 283 -3.48 3.75 0.12
CA SER A 283 -3.55 5.22 0.18
C SER A 283 -3.10 5.88 -1.11
N ASN A 284 -2.05 5.36 -1.76
CA ASN A 284 -1.62 5.90 -3.06
C ASN A 284 -2.65 5.63 -4.16
N ILE A 285 -3.25 4.44 -4.21
CA ILE A 285 -4.29 4.12 -5.20
C ILE A 285 -5.56 4.95 -4.93
N PHE A 286 -5.95 5.07 -3.66
CA PHE A 286 -7.05 5.92 -3.20
C PHE A 286 -6.90 7.36 -3.71
N MET A 287 -5.73 7.97 -3.49
CA MET A 287 -5.44 9.33 -3.96
C MET A 287 -5.41 9.43 -5.48
N GLN A 288 -4.87 8.43 -6.19
CA GLN A 288 -4.86 8.41 -7.66
C GLN A 288 -6.27 8.41 -8.25
N LEU A 289 -7.18 7.62 -7.67
CA LEU A 289 -8.59 7.54 -8.07
C LEU A 289 -9.33 8.86 -7.83
N LEU A 290 -9.08 9.52 -6.70
CA LEU A 290 -9.68 10.82 -6.38
C LEU A 290 -9.15 11.96 -7.27
N ASN A 291 -7.86 11.93 -7.62
CA ASN A 291 -7.23 12.96 -8.45
C ASN A 291 -7.58 12.81 -9.94
N ASN A 292 -8.04 11.64 -10.38
CA ASN A 292 -8.32 11.36 -11.80
C ASN A 292 -9.73 10.78 -12.01
N PRO A 293 -10.81 11.43 -11.55
CA PRO A 293 -12.13 10.81 -11.52
C PRO A 293 -12.78 10.65 -12.90
N LEU A 294 -12.31 11.39 -13.91
CA LEU A 294 -12.84 11.38 -15.28
C LEU A 294 -12.02 10.52 -16.25
N LYS A 295 -10.88 9.96 -15.80
CA LYS A 295 -10.06 9.10 -16.64
C LYS A 295 -10.62 7.67 -16.64
N TYR A 296 -10.29 6.92 -17.69
CA TYR A 296 -10.52 5.49 -17.74
C TYR A 296 -9.56 4.80 -16.75
N ASN A 297 -9.97 4.63 -15.50
CA ASN A 297 -9.12 4.12 -14.43
C ASN A 297 -9.11 2.59 -14.37
N VAL A 298 -7.94 2.03 -14.13
CA VAL A 298 -7.73 0.59 -13.87
C VAL A 298 -6.89 0.46 -12.62
N ILE A 299 -7.30 -0.38 -11.68
CA ILE A 299 -6.45 -0.72 -10.54
C ILE A 299 -5.52 -1.83 -10.97
N ALA A 300 -4.21 -1.68 -10.75
CA ALA A 300 -3.26 -2.74 -11.06
C ALA A 300 -2.46 -3.18 -9.83
N TYR A 301 -2.29 -4.49 -9.71
CA TYR A 301 -1.38 -5.11 -8.75
C TYR A 301 -0.41 -6.04 -9.48
N THR A 302 0.87 -5.82 -9.26
CA THR A 302 1.95 -6.59 -9.89
C THR A 302 3.00 -6.96 -8.86
N ASP A 303 3.35 -8.23 -8.84
CA ASP A 303 4.38 -8.75 -7.94
C ASP A 303 5.78 -8.37 -8.40
N TYR A 304 6.56 -7.81 -7.46
CA TYR A 304 7.98 -7.52 -7.64
C TYR A 304 8.81 -8.33 -6.65
N THR A 305 9.86 -8.97 -7.15
CA THR A 305 10.70 -9.89 -6.37
C THR A 305 11.53 -9.19 -5.30
N HIS A 306 11.75 -7.88 -5.43
CA HIS A 306 12.52 -7.05 -4.50
C HIS A 306 11.64 -6.22 -3.53
N VAL A 307 10.31 -6.24 -3.69
CA VAL A 307 9.37 -5.58 -2.76
C VAL A 307 8.42 -6.63 -2.21
N TYR A 308 8.76 -7.17 -1.04
CA TYR A 308 7.98 -8.21 -0.40
C TYR A 308 6.85 -7.62 0.46
N VAL A 309 5.64 -8.14 0.27
CA VAL A 309 4.46 -7.91 1.10
C VAL A 309 4.00 -9.29 1.57
N SER A 310 3.80 -9.52 2.86
CA SER A 310 3.33 -10.85 3.31
C SER A 310 1.92 -11.15 2.75
N ARG A 311 1.58 -12.44 2.56
CA ARG A 311 0.23 -12.84 2.15
C ARG A 311 -0.84 -12.34 3.14
N GLY A 312 -0.55 -12.34 4.43
CA GLY A 312 -1.45 -11.86 5.48
C GLY A 312 -1.78 -10.38 5.32
N ASP A 313 -0.77 -9.56 5.09
CA ASP A 313 -0.92 -8.10 4.94
C ASP A 313 -1.63 -7.76 3.61
N LEU A 314 -1.25 -8.45 2.53
CA LEU A 314 -1.84 -8.26 1.21
C LEU A 314 -3.32 -8.67 1.16
N LYS A 315 -3.71 -9.68 1.96
CA LYS A 315 -5.09 -10.17 2.06
C LYS A 315 -6.07 -9.03 2.37
N ARG A 316 -5.71 -8.10 3.27
CA ARG A 316 -6.57 -6.95 3.60
C ARG A 316 -6.81 -6.08 2.38
N PHE A 317 -5.75 -5.64 1.70
CA PHE A 317 -5.87 -4.81 0.50
C PHE A 317 -6.73 -5.47 -0.58
N LEU A 318 -6.53 -6.75 -0.87
CA LEU A 318 -7.27 -7.46 -1.92
C LEU A 318 -8.78 -7.59 -1.59
N ASN A 319 -9.14 -7.78 -0.31
CA ASN A 319 -10.54 -7.81 0.11
C ASN A 319 -11.23 -6.43 0.05
N LEU A 320 -10.47 -5.33 -0.07
CA LEU A 320 -11.01 -3.98 -0.25
C LEU A 320 -11.24 -3.64 -1.74
N LEU A 321 -10.89 -4.54 -2.66
CA LEU A 321 -11.21 -4.42 -4.07
C LEU A 321 -12.61 -4.98 -4.36
N ASN A 322 -13.27 -4.45 -5.38
CA ASN A 322 -14.63 -4.87 -5.74
C ASN A 322 -14.58 -6.22 -6.49
N LYS A 323 -14.96 -7.30 -5.80
CA LYS A 323 -14.98 -8.68 -6.34
C LYS A 323 -15.87 -8.89 -7.57
N ASN A 324 -16.76 -7.94 -7.88
CA ASN A 324 -17.65 -8.02 -9.03
C ASN A 324 -17.08 -7.35 -10.29
N LYS A 325 -16.03 -6.54 -10.16
CA LYS A 325 -15.37 -5.90 -11.31
C LYS A 325 -14.65 -6.98 -12.14
N PRO A 326 -14.61 -6.83 -13.47
CA PRO A 326 -13.78 -7.68 -14.32
C PRO A 326 -12.32 -7.68 -13.87
N VAL A 327 -11.64 -8.80 -14.07
CA VAL A 327 -10.21 -8.97 -13.78
C VAL A 327 -9.51 -9.43 -15.05
N LEU A 328 -8.44 -8.75 -15.43
CA LEU A 328 -7.53 -9.19 -16.49
C LEU A 328 -6.26 -9.72 -15.84
N TYR A 329 -5.96 -11.00 -16.03
CA TYR A 329 -4.80 -11.65 -15.41
C TYR A 329 -3.77 -12.06 -16.47
N LEU A 330 -2.63 -11.37 -16.49
CA LEU A 330 -1.50 -11.71 -17.36
C LEU A 330 -0.69 -12.89 -16.78
N VAL A 331 -0.66 -14.00 -17.51
CA VAL A 331 0.00 -15.25 -17.15
C VAL A 331 1.07 -15.63 -18.18
N ARG A 332 1.94 -16.57 -17.82
CA ARG A 332 3.02 -17.05 -18.68
C ARG A 332 3.50 -18.41 -18.21
N ASP A 333 4.00 -19.21 -19.17
CA ASP A 333 4.73 -20.46 -18.91
C ASP A 333 5.71 -20.29 -17.73
N PRO A 334 5.57 -21.05 -16.63
CA PRO A 334 6.39 -20.91 -15.44
C PRO A 334 7.88 -21.19 -15.66
N ILE A 335 8.26 -22.06 -16.60
CA ILE A 335 9.66 -22.30 -16.96
C ILE A 335 10.22 -21.10 -17.70
N SER A 336 9.44 -20.51 -18.61
CA SER A 336 9.83 -19.24 -19.27
C SER A 336 9.89 -18.06 -18.29
N ARG A 337 9.07 -18.05 -17.23
CA ARG A 337 9.17 -17.06 -16.14
C ARG A 337 10.48 -17.25 -15.37
N LEU A 338 10.86 -18.49 -15.03
CA LEU A 338 12.16 -18.80 -14.43
C LEU A 338 13.31 -18.30 -15.31
N LYS A 339 13.27 -18.55 -16.62
CA LYS A 339 14.27 -18.01 -17.56
C LYS A 339 14.42 -16.50 -17.43
N THR A 340 13.32 -15.77 -17.46
CA THR A 340 13.37 -14.31 -17.33
C THR A 340 13.94 -13.88 -15.97
N GLY A 341 13.65 -14.62 -14.90
CA GLY A 341 14.19 -14.37 -13.58
C GLY A 341 15.70 -14.61 -13.48
N LEU A 342 16.19 -15.73 -14.01
CA LEU A 342 17.60 -16.10 -13.98
C LEU A 342 18.49 -15.17 -14.82
N ASN A 343 17.92 -14.66 -15.92
CA ASN A 343 18.59 -13.69 -16.80
C ASN A 343 18.33 -12.23 -16.39
N HIS A 344 17.63 -11.98 -15.28
CA HIS A 344 17.37 -10.63 -14.84
C HIS A 344 18.67 -9.95 -14.38
N ILE A 345 18.85 -8.70 -14.79
CA ILE A 345 20.01 -7.89 -14.43
C ILE A 345 19.67 -6.86 -13.36
N ASN A 346 20.67 -6.43 -12.61
CA ASN A 346 20.63 -5.26 -11.74
C ASN A 346 21.58 -4.21 -12.29
N LEU A 347 21.21 -2.94 -12.14
CA LEU A 347 22.09 -1.85 -12.54
C LEU A 347 23.12 -1.59 -11.44
N LYS A 348 24.37 -1.40 -11.83
CA LYS A 348 25.45 -1.00 -10.94
C LYS A 348 25.18 0.40 -10.37
N ALA A 349 25.52 0.59 -9.10
CA ALA A 349 25.39 1.88 -8.42
C ALA A 349 26.35 2.94 -8.99
N ASN A 350 27.52 2.52 -9.48
CA ASN A 350 28.55 3.38 -10.06
C ASN A 350 28.48 3.49 -11.59
N ARG A 351 27.35 3.15 -12.22
CA ARG A 351 27.18 3.29 -13.68
C ARG A 351 27.28 4.77 -14.11
N LEU A 352 27.76 5.02 -15.33
CA LEU A 352 27.92 6.38 -15.87
C LEU A 352 26.75 6.76 -16.78
N ASP A 353 25.82 7.58 -16.30
CA ASP A 353 24.69 8.08 -17.10
C ASP A 353 25.08 9.33 -17.93
N ARG A 354 26.15 10.02 -17.50
CA ARG A 354 26.80 11.14 -18.20
C ARG A 354 28.29 10.84 -18.36
N PHE A 355 28.84 11.14 -19.52
CA PHE A 355 30.26 10.93 -19.85
C PHE A 355 30.69 11.84 -21.01
N ASP A 356 31.99 11.93 -21.26
CA ASP A 356 32.59 12.75 -22.32
C ASP A 356 33.30 11.89 -23.38
N LEU A 357 33.93 12.56 -24.35
CA LEU A 357 34.67 11.91 -25.45
C LEU A 357 35.94 11.19 -24.99
N ASP A 358 36.50 11.57 -23.84
CA ASP A 358 37.73 10.96 -23.28
C ASP A 358 37.42 9.76 -22.39
N THR A 359 36.16 9.60 -21.98
CA THR A 359 35.72 8.50 -21.13
C THR A 359 35.80 7.16 -21.89
N PRO A 360 36.54 6.15 -21.37
CA PRO A 360 36.63 4.85 -22.00
C PRO A 360 35.26 4.19 -22.19
N ILE A 361 34.94 3.79 -23.42
CA ILE A 361 33.63 3.21 -23.77
C ILE A 361 33.31 1.96 -22.94
N GLU A 362 34.30 1.11 -22.65
CA GLU A 362 34.15 -0.06 -21.79
C GLU A 362 33.63 0.30 -20.40
N ARG A 363 34.09 1.44 -19.85
CA ARG A 363 33.66 1.95 -18.55
C ARG A 363 32.24 2.52 -18.61
N VAL A 364 31.86 3.15 -19.72
CA VAL A 364 30.48 3.60 -19.99
C VAL A 364 29.55 2.41 -20.09
N LEU A 365 29.97 1.36 -20.82
CA LEU A 365 29.17 0.16 -21.04
C LEU A 365 29.10 -0.72 -19.80
N ASP A 366 30.00 -0.63 -18.82
CA ASP A 366 29.95 -1.37 -17.56
C ASP A 366 28.85 -0.85 -16.61
N ARG A 367 27.61 -1.32 -16.79
CA ARG A 367 26.42 -0.73 -16.15
C ARG A 367 25.61 -1.70 -15.32
N GLU A 368 25.87 -2.99 -15.42
CA GLU A 368 24.95 -4.01 -14.94
C GLU A 368 25.64 -5.30 -14.48
N THR A 369 24.99 -6.01 -13.57
CA THR A 369 25.35 -7.33 -13.07
C THR A 369 24.12 -8.24 -13.08
N TYR A 370 24.30 -9.55 -12.95
CA TYR A 370 23.20 -10.45 -12.65
C TYR A 370 22.93 -10.47 -11.14
N TYR A 371 21.94 -11.27 -10.73
CA TYR A 371 21.64 -11.48 -9.30
C TYR A 371 22.90 -11.81 -8.49
N PHE A 372 22.98 -11.23 -7.29
CA PHE A 372 24.12 -11.35 -6.37
C PHE A 372 25.44 -10.86 -6.97
N GLU A 373 25.38 -9.83 -7.81
CA GLU A 373 26.54 -9.19 -8.44
C GLU A 373 27.37 -10.12 -9.34
N SER A 374 26.78 -11.24 -9.76
CA SER A 374 27.45 -12.19 -10.64
C SER A 374 27.67 -11.61 -12.05
N PRO A 375 28.82 -11.89 -12.70
CA PRO A 375 29.05 -11.51 -14.09
C PRO A 375 28.23 -12.35 -15.09
N LEU A 376 27.75 -13.53 -14.66
CA LEU A 376 27.02 -14.48 -15.51
C LEU A 376 25.74 -14.99 -14.80
N PRO A 377 24.67 -15.29 -15.56
CA PRO A 377 23.50 -15.95 -14.98
C PRO A 377 23.82 -17.42 -14.66
N THR A 378 23.16 -17.98 -13.64
CA THR A 378 23.31 -19.40 -13.26
C THR A 378 21.96 -20.03 -12.94
N CYS A 379 21.78 -21.30 -13.31
CA CYS A 379 20.62 -22.11 -12.93
C CYS A 379 20.58 -22.39 -11.41
N ASP A 380 21.67 -22.24 -10.68
CA ASP A 380 21.71 -22.52 -9.23
C ASP A 380 20.73 -21.66 -8.43
N HIS A 381 20.43 -20.45 -8.91
CA HIS A 381 19.43 -19.58 -8.32
C HIS A 381 18.01 -20.16 -8.34
N ILE A 382 17.73 -21.19 -9.16
CA ILE A 382 16.48 -21.95 -9.08
C ILE A 382 16.32 -22.57 -7.69
N LYS A 383 17.41 -23.16 -7.16
CA LYS A 383 17.44 -23.83 -5.85
C LYS A 383 17.64 -22.84 -4.70
N THR A 384 18.45 -21.80 -4.89
CA THR A 384 18.86 -20.93 -3.78
C THR A 384 17.95 -19.71 -3.58
N TYR A 385 17.24 -19.27 -4.61
CA TYR A 385 16.41 -18.05 -4.54
C TYR A 385 14.97 -18.29 -5.02
N TRP A 386 14.78 -18.73 -6.26
CA TRP A 386 13.46 -18.74 -6.89
C TRP A 386 12.47 -19.71 -6.25
N ILE A 387 12.94 -20.81 -5.66
CA ILE A 387 12.08 -21.75 -4.94
C ILE A 387 11.42 -21.11 -3.69
N TYR A 388 12.04 -20.07 -3.12
CA TYR A 388 11.54 -19.36 -1.93
C TYR A 388 10.87 -18.02 -2.28
N ALA A 389 10.90 -17.61 -3.55
CA ALA A 389 10.37 -16.32 -3.98
C ALA A 389 8.84 -16.36 -4.01
N GLU A 390 8.17 -16.06 -2.90
CA GLU A 390 6.70 -16.08 -2.81
C GLU A 390 6.01 -15.21 -3.88
N SER A 391 6.62 -14.09 -4.28
CA SER A 391 6.13 -13.22 -5.35
C SER A 391 6.06 -13.91 -6.72
N PHE A 392 6.78 -15.02 -6.89
CA PHE A 392 6.68 -15.88 -8.07
C PHE A 392 5.45 -16.82 -8.01
N PHE A 393 4.95 -17.14 -6.82
CA PHE A 393 3.90 -18.15 -6.58
C PHE A 393 2.63 -17.52 -5.96
N ARG A 394 1.98 -16.63 -6.73
CA ARG A 394 0.82 -15.84 -6.29
C ARG A 394 -0.41 -15.98 -7.17
N LEU A 395 -0.34 -16.70 -8.29
CA LEU A 395 -1.47 -16.92 -9.18
C LEU A 395 -2.67 -17.50 -8.43
N ASN A 396 -2.48 -18.64 -7.76
CA ASN A 396 -3.59 -19.27 -7.05
C ASN A 396 -4.10 -18.35 -5.92
N PHE A 397 -3.19 -17.79 -5.13
CA PHE A 397 -3.53 -16.87 -4.03
C PHE A 397 -4.35 -15.65 -4.50
N LEU A 398 -3.89 -14.93 -5.53
CA LEU A 398 -4.53 -13.71 -6.02
C LEU A 398 -5.91 -13.99 -6.63
N THR A 399 -6.07 -15.12 -7.32
CA THR A 399 -7.35 -15.47 -7.96
C THR A 399 -8.47 -15.77 -6.97
N GLN A 400 -8.16 -16.16 -5.73
CA GLN A 400 -9.14 -16.48 -4.69
C GLN A 400 -9.95 -15.27 -4.19
N PHE A 401 -9.49 -14.05 -4.45
CA PHE A 401 -10.16 -12.82 -4.02
C PHE A 401 -11.22 -12.30 -5.00
N PHE A 402 -11.34 -12.94 -6.15
CA PHE A 402 -12.25 -12.54 -7.22
C PHE A 402 -13.15 -13.69 -7.63
N LYS A 403 -14.30 -13.34 -8.18
CA LYS A 403 -15.21 -14.33 -8.79
C LYS A 403 -14.55 -14.89 -10.04
N ILE A 404 -14.47 -16.22 -10.13
CA ILE A 404 -13.73 -16.89 -11.22
C ILE A 404 -14.27 -16.53 -12.60
N GLU A 405 -15.59 -16.36 -12.74
CA GLU A 405 -16.27 -15.94 -13.97
C GLU A 405 -15.96 -14.49 -14.38
N LYS A 406 -15.32 -13.71 -13.51
CA LYS A 406 -14.85 -12.35 -13.79
C LYS A 406 -13.39 -12.30 -14.22
N ILE A 407 -12.65 -13.42 -14.16
CA ILE A 407 -11.22 -13.46 -14.48
C ILE A 407 -11.01 -13.86 -15.94
N THR A 408 -10.48 -12.93 -16.73
CA THR A 408 -9.96 -13.20 -18.08
C THR A 408 -8.46 -13.44 -17.97
N TYR A 409 -8.02 -14.67 -18.24
CA TYR A 409 -6.59 -14.98 -18.33
C TYR A 409 -6.05 -14.64 -19.71
N LEU A 410 -4.89 -13.97 -19.74
CA LEU A 410 -4.19 -13.58 -20.95
C LEU A 410 -2.77 -14.15 -20.91
N ASP A 411 -2.41 -14.98 -21.89
CA ASP A 411 -1.03 -15.45 -22.01
C ASP A 411 -0.10 -14.35 -22.53
N MET A 412 1.10 -14.22 -21.95
CA MET A 412 2.11 -13.25 -22.37
C MET A 412 2.46 -13.35 -23.87
N ALA A 413 2.43 -14.55 -24.47
CA ALA A 413 2.66 -14.71 -25.90
C ALA A 413 1.68 -13.87 -26.75
N SER A 414 0.47 -13.61 -26.25
CA SER A 414 -0.56 -12.82 -26.93
C SER A 414 -0.24 -11.33 -27.01
N ILE A 415 0.68 -10.84 -26.17
CA ILE A 415 1.11 -9.43 -26.15
C ILE A 415 2.48 -9.23 -26.82
N LYS A 416 3.00 -10.24 -27.52
CA LYS A 416 4.18 -10.06 -28.37
C LYS A 416 3.86 -9.12 -29.54
N PRO A 417 4.85 -8.39 -30.10
CA PRO A 417 4.63 -7.36 -31.10
C PRO A 417 3.77 -7.80 -32.31
N GLU A 418 3.93 -9.03 -32.76
CA GLU A 418 3.20 -9.61 -33.88
C GLU A 418 1.70 -9.87 -33.59
N TYR A 419 1.32 -10.03 -32.33
CA TYR A 419 -0.06 -10.32 -31.90
C TYR A 419 -0.73 -9.15 -31.15
N ALA A 420 0.06 -8.22 -30.61
CA ALA A 420 -0.41 -7.20 -29.67
C ALA A 420 -1.60 -6.39 -30.19
N TYR A 421 -1.58 -5.95 -31.46
CA TYR A 421 -2.68 -5.17 -32.03
C TYR A 421 -4.02 -5.93 -32.03
N HIS A 422 -3.99 -7.20 -32.43
CA HIS A 422 -5.18 -8.04 -32.48
C HIS A 422 -5.69 -8.30 -31.07
N THR A 423 -4.81 -8.67 -30.15
CA THR A 423 -5.12 -8.90 -28.74
C THR A 423 -5.76 -7.67 -28.09
N PHE A 424 -5.18 -6.48 -28.29
CA PHE A 424 -5.73 -5.25 -27.72
C PHE A 424 -7.04 -4.81 -28.39
N SER A 425 -7.29 -5.19 -29.65
CA SER A 425 -8.59 -5.00 -30.28
C SER A 425 -9.66 -5.89 -29.63
N GLN A 426 -9.32 -7.13 -29.29
CA GLN A 426 -10.22 -8.02 -28.53
C GLN A 426 -10.46 -7.53 -27.11
N LEU A 427 -9.40 -7.08 -26.42
CA LEU A 427 -9.52 -6.49 -25.08
C LEU A 427 -10.35 -5.19 -25.09
N ASN A 428 -10.20 -4.34 -26.11
CA ASN A 428 -11.06 -3.17 -26.29
C ASN A 428 -12.55 -3.58 -26.42
N ALA A 429 -12.86 -4.66 -27.14
CA ALA A 429 -14.24 -5.14 -27.25
C ALA A 429 -14.81 -5.63 -25.90
N LEU A 430 -13.96 -6.16 -25.01
CA LEU A 430 -14.36 -6.69 -23.69
C LEU A 430 -14.40 -5.61 -22.59
N TYR A 431 -13.47 -4.66 -22.63
CA TYR A 431 -13.27 -3.68 -21.56
C TYR A 431 -13.62 -2.25 -21.98
N HIS A 432 -13.73 -1.93 -23.27
CA HIS A 432 -14.17 -0.62 -23.78
C HIS A 432 -13.22 0.57 -23.53
N PHE A 433 -11.93 0.34 -23.26
CA PHE A 433 -10.92 1.41 -23.27
C PHE A 433 -10.62 1.90 -24.70
N ARG A 434 -9.91 3.01 -24.90
CA ARG A 434 -9.67 3.57 -26.25
C ARG A 434 -8.83 2.63 -27.14
N GLN A 435 -9.31 2.37 -28.37
CA GLN A 435 -8.54 1.63 -29.37
C GLN A 435 -7.47 2.52 -30.01
N ILE A 436 -6.29 1.95 -30.29
CA ILE A 436 -5.18 2.65 -30.96
C ILE A 436 -4.94 2.13 -32.38
N SER A 437 -4.30 2.94 -33.21
CA SER A 437 -3.96 2.56 -34.58
C SER A 437 -2.86 1.48 -34.61
N LYS A 438 -2.96 0.56 -35.59
CA LYS A 438 -2.02 -0.56 -35.77
C LYS A 438 -0.54 -0.12 -35.82
N ASN A 439 -0.28 1.06 -36.41
CA ASN A 439 1.07 1.59 -36.59
C ASN A 439 1.79 1.91 -35.27
N LEU A 440 1.05 2.12 -34.17
CA LEU A 440 1.64 2.38 -32.86
C LEU A 440 2.18 1.09 -32.21
N PHE A 441 1.57 -0.08 -32.47
CA PHE A 441 2.01 -1.38 -31.94
C PHE A 441 3.27 -1.93 -32.61
N HIS A 442 3.40 -1.82 -33.93
CA HIS A 442 4.58 -2.34 -34.66
C HIS A 442 5.87 -1.59 -34.32
N ASN A 443 5.76 -0.32 -33.88
CA ASN A 443 6.90 0.52 -33.50
C ASN A 443 7.26 0.43 -32.01
N THR A 444 6.64 -0.47 -31.25
CA THR A 444 6.79 -0.59 -29.79
C THR A 444 7.28 -1.98 -29.38
N VAL A 445 8.45 -2.38 -29.87
CA VAL A 445 9.19 -3.50 -29.27
C VAL A 445 9.75 -3.02 -27.94
N VAL A 446 9.06 -3.38 -26.85
CA VAL A 446 9.25 -2.81 -25.51
C VAL A 446 10.59 -3.17 -24.86
N TYR A 447 11.23 -4.23 -25.35
CA TYR A 447 12.47 -4.76 -24.81
C TYR A 447 13.32 -5.26 -25.96
N ASP A 448 13.96 -4.34 -26.67
CA ASP A 448 15.17 -4.69 -27.38
C ASP A 448 16.35 -4.76 -26.39
N MET A 449 17.47 -5.33 -26.84
CA MET A 449 18.69 -5.42 -26.03
C MET A 449 19.18 -4.06 -25.54
N LEU A 450 18.81 -2.96 -26.21
CA LEU A 450 19.22 -1.60 -25.81
C LEU A 450 18.51 -1.18 -24.52
N GLY A 451 17.19 -1.32 -24.45
CA GLY A 451 16.44 -1.01 -23.23
C GLY A 451 16.82 -1.94 -22.07
N ALA A 452 17.01 -3.23 -22.37
CA ALA A 452 17.31 -4.25 -21.39
C ALA A 452 18.71 -4.13 -20.79
N PHE A 453 19.74 -3.83 -21.60
CA PHE A 453 21.14 -3.92 -21.16
C PHE A 453 21.86 -2.57 -21.08
N LEU A 454 21.41 -1.54 -21.81
CA LEU A 454 22.09 -0.24 -21.81
C LEU A 454 21.52 0.72 -20.76
N SER A 455 20.31 0.48 -20.23
CA SER A 455 19.65 1.41 -19.29
C SER A 455 19.69 2.86 -19.79
N ILE A 456 19.20 3.06 -21.00
CA ILE A 456 18.99 4.36 -21.64
C ILE A 456 17.87 5.16 -20.95
N PRO A 457 17.89 6.51 -21.00
CA PRO A 457 18.80 7.36 -21.78
C PRO A 457 20.21 7.56 -21.17
N LEU A 458 21.19 7.88 -22.02
CA LEU A 458 22.53 8.34 -21.63
C LEU A 458 22.82 9.72 -22.21
N ILE A 459 23.77 10.46 -21.65
CA ILE A 459 24.19 11.77 -22.15
C ILE A 459 25.70 11.77 -22.42
N LEU A 460 26.07 12.00 -23.68
CA LEU A 460 27.44 12.31 -24.08
C LEU A 460 27.63 13.84 -24.07
N CYS A 461 28.52 14.31 -23.21
CA CYS A 461 28.91 15.71 -23.09
C CYS A 461 30.11 15.99 -24.00
N VAL A 462 30.04 17.03 -24.81
CA VAL A 462 31.14 17.43 -25.70
C VAL A 462 31.53 18.86 -25.38
N ASP A 463 32.75 19.04 -24.89
CA ASP A 463 33.30 20.37 -24.60
C ASP A 463 33.70 21.08 -25.90
N LEU A 464 33.10 22.23 -26.13
CA LEU A 464 33.31 23.07 -27.31
C LEU A 464 34.65 23.81 -27.29
N GLU A 465 35.26 24.02 -26.11
CA GLU A 465 36.58 24.66 -26.00
C GLU A 465 37.65 23.83 -26.71
N ASN A 466 37.54 22.50 -26.64
CA ASN A 466 38.42 21.55 -27.33
C ASN A 466 38.38 21.68 -28.87
N PHE A 467 37.36 22.36 -29.41
CA PHE A 467 37.18 22.59 -30.84
C PHE A 467 37.32 24.06 -31.23
N GLY A 468 37.85 24.92 -30.34
CA GLY A 468 38.12 26.33 -30.61
C GLY A 468 36.86 27.18 -30.77
N VAL A 469 35.73 26.72 -30.24
CA VAL A 469 34.43 27.39 -30.35
C VAL A 469 34.19 28.24 -29.10
N ASN A 470 34.35 29.56 -29.21
CA ASN A 470 34.10 30.52 -28.12
C ASN A 470 32.69 31.11 -28.24
N TYR A 471 31.73 30.62 -27.46
CA TYR A 471 30.41 31.24 -27.30
C TYR A 471 30.16 31.70 -25.86
N ALA A 472 29.41 32.79 -25.72
CA ALA A 472 28.99 33.34 -24.42
C ALA A 472 27.92 32.49 -23.72
N ASP A 473 27.16 31.70 -24.49
CA ASP A 473 26.13 30.78 -24.00
C ASP A 473 26.56 29.33 -24.29
N GLY A 474 26.87 28.58 -23.24
CA GLY A 474 27.06 27.12 -23.26
C GLY A 474 28.39 26.61 -23.83
N LYS A 475 29.28 26.12 -22.95
CA LYS A 475 30.56 25.47 -23.33
C LYS A 475 30.42 23.99 -23.70
N ILE A 476 29.28 23.37 -23.42
CA ILE A 476 29.09 21.92 -23.54
C ILE A 476 27.86 21.63 -24.40
N ILE A 477 28.04 20.79 -25.41
CA ILE A 477 26.94 20.14 -26.13
C ILE A 477 26.54 18.87 -25.39
N GLU A 478 25.24 18.64 -25.25
CA GLU A 478 24.70 17.41 -24.65
C GLU A 478 23.98 16.55 -25.70
N ILE A 479 24.57 15.41 -26.03
CA ILE A 479 23.99 14.43 -26.95
C ILE A 479 23.28 13.34 -26.15
N LEU A 480 21.95 13.33 -26.25
CA LEU A 480 21.09 12.29 -25.70
C LEU A 480 21.16 11.03 -26.56
N ILE A 481 21.61 9.93 -25.95
CA ILE A 481 21.58 8.58 -26.51
C ILE A 481 20.35 7.87 -25.96
N THR A 482 19.39 7.52 -26.82
CA THR A 482 18.11 6.92 -26.40
C THR A 482 17.54 6.04 -27.49
N THR A 483 16.34 5.47 -27.29
CA THR A 483 15.62 4.74 -28.33
C THR A 483 14.47 5.53 -28.92
N ARG A 484 14.10 5.19 -30.17
CA ARG A 484 12.91 5.70 -30.86
C ARG A 484 11.65 5.58 -30.01
N GLN A 485 11.53 4.51 -29.23
CA GLN A 485 10.40 4.24 -28.37
C GLN A 485 10.33 5.23 -27.20
N PHE A 486 11.38 5.33 -26.38
CA PHE A 486 11.43 6.27 -25.25
C PHE A 486 11.19 7.71 -25.70
N PHE A 487 11.80 8.10 -26.83
CA PHE A 487 11.64 9.44 -27.39
C PHE A 487 10.20 9.76 -27.80
N LYS A 488 9.46 8.79 -28.35
CA LYS A 488 8.03 8.93 -28.68
C LYS A 488 7.14 8.91 -27.44
N LEU A 489 7.35 7.95 -26.53
CA LEU A 489 6.53 7.78 -25.32
C LEU A 489 6.54 9.04 -24.44
N HIS A 490 7.72 9.64 -24.24
CA HIS A 490 7.85 10.86 -23.44
C HIS A 490 7.55 12.16 -24.21
N LYS A 491 7.07 12.06 -25.46
CA LYS A 491 6.74 13.22 -26.32
C LYS A 491 7.85 14.28 -26.33
N ILE A 492 9.10 13.84 -26.47
CA ILE A 492 10.28 14.72 -26.41
C ILE A 492 10.30 15.60 -27.66
N ASN A 493 9.88 16.86 -27.52
CA ASN A 493 9.76 17.80 -28.64
C ASN A 493 10.92 18.81 -28.73
N ASN A 494 11.70 18.99 -27.67
CA ASN A 494 12.77 20.01 -27.61
C ASN A 494 14.12 19.52 -28.15
N TYR A 495 14.17 18.31 -28.70
CA TYR A 495 15.38 17.72 -29.25
C TYR A 495 15.27 17.49 -30.76
N LYS A 496 16.40 17.57 -31.46
CA LYS A 496 16.55 17.24 -32.88
C LYS A 496 17.36 15.96 -33.02
N LYS A 497 16.88 15.02 -33.84
CA LYS A 497 17.61 13.78 -34.15
C LYS A 497 18.80 14.09 -35.05
N ILE A 498 19.97 13.58 -34.68
CA ILE A 498 21.22 13.82 -35.41
C ILE A 498 21.75 12.57 -36.13
N ASN A 499 21.05 11.42 -36.07
CA ASN A 499 21.45 10.23 -36.83
C ASN A 499 21.76 10.50 -38.31
N PRO A 500 20.93 11.24 -39.09
CA PRO A 500 21.21 11.49 -40.50
C PRO A 500 22.40 12.43 -40.75
N VAL A 501 22.78 13.22 -39.73
CA VAL A 501 23.96 14.09 -39.79
C VAL A 501 25.24 13.28 -39.55
N LEU A 502 25.17 12.32 -38.64
CA LEU A 502 26.32 11.52 -38.22
C LEU A 502 26.55 10.27 -39.06
N PHE A 503 25.50 9.65 -39.60
CA PHE A 503 25.60 8.34 -40.26
C PHE A 503 24.95 8.36 -41.63
N LYS A 504 25.65 7.82 -42.63
CA LYS A 504 25.15 7.64 -44.00
C LYS A 504 24.40 6.31 -44.19
N ASP A 505 24.84 5.27 -43.47
CA ASP A 505 24.27 3.93 -43.52
C ASP A 505 23.31 3.68 -42.35
N ASN A 506 22.48 2.64 -42.48
CA ASN A 506 21.64 2.18 -41.38
C ASN A 506 22.51 1.65 -40.23
N LEU A 507 22.20 2.13 -39.02
CA LEU A 507 22.87 1.67 -37.81
C LEU A 507 22.59 0.17 -37.55
N PRO A 508 23.53 -0.57 -36.92
CA PRO A 508 23.32 -1.94 -36.49
C PRO A 508 22.11 -2.13 -35.56
N PHE A 509 21.68 -1.06 -34.89
CA PHE A 509 20.54 -1.04 -34.00
C PHE A 509 19.49 -0.03 -34.48
N GLU A 510 18.42 -0.52 -35.12
CA GLU A 510 17.41 0.34 -35.75
C GLU A 510 16.73 1.32 -34.77
N ASN A 511 16.56 0.90 -33.52
CA ASN A 511 15.90 1.70 -32.49
C ASN A 511 16.81 2.74 -31.84
N LEU A 512 18.13 2.65 -31.98
CA LEU A 512 19.08 3.57 -31.37
C LEU A 512 19.04 4.93 -32.07
N ILE A 513 18.87 6.00 -31.29
CA ILE A 513 18.88 7.36 -31.79
C ILE A 513 19.74 8.27 -30.93
N PHE A 514 20.30 9.27 -31.60
CA PHE A 514 21.11 10.33 -31.03
C PHE A 514 20.38 11.64 -31.24
N CYS A 515 20.25 12.42 -30.18
CA CYS A 515 19.44 13.63 -30.16
C CYS A 515 20.20 14.74 -29.46
N ILE A 516 20.09 15.98 -29.96
CA ILE A 516 20.66 17.17 -29.33
C ILE A 516 19.52 18.17 -29.04
N PRO A 517 19.57 18.98 -27.97
CA PRO A 517 18.64 20.08 -27.78
C PRO A 517 18.57 20.96 -29.04
N LYS A 518 17.37 21.40 -29.41
CA LYS A 518 17.16 22.17 -30.65
C LYS A 518 17.99 23.44 -30.67
N GLU A 519 18.09 24.14 -29.54
CA GLU A 519 18.90 25.34 -29.38
C GLU A 519 20.41 25.08 -29.57
N GLN A 520 20.90 23.89 -29.26
CA GLN A 520 22.32 23.52 -29.40
C GLN A 520 22.67 22.98 -30.80
N PHE A 521 21.69 22.73 -31.65
CA PHE A 521 21.95 22.16 -32.99
C PHE A 521 22.84 23.08 -33.85
N VAL A 522 22.74 24.40 -33.64
CA VAL A 522 23.55 25.42 -34.35
C VAL A 522 25.06 25.16 -34.21
N TYR A 523 25.52 24.58 -33.11
CA TYR A 523 26.94 24.30 -32.89
C TYR A 523 27.46 23.14 -33.75
N LEU A 524 26.57 22.24 -34.19
CA LEU A 524 26.92 21.21 -35.17
C LEU A 524 26.87 21.76 -36.61
N GLU A 525 26.08 22.80 -36.87
CA GLU A 525 25.96 23.40 -38.21
C GLU A 525 27.32 23.98 -38.63
N ASN A 526 27.86 23.49 -39.74
CA ASN A 526 29.13 23.92 -40.35
C ASN A 526 30.41 23.61 -39.55
N ASN A 527 30.37 22.86 -38.44
CA ASN A 527 31.57 22.39 -37.72
C ASN A 527 31.92 20.93 -38.07
N LEU A 528 32.58 20.75 -39.22
CA LEU A 528 32.92 19.41 -39.73
C LEU A 528 33.88 18.64 -38.81
N THR A 529 34.77 19.32 -38.08
CA THR A 529 35.73 18.68 -37.17
C THR A 529 35.00 18.08 -35.97
N LEU A 530 34.12 18.87 -35.34
CA LEU A 530 33.27 18.42 -34.24
C LEU A 530 32.39 17.25 -34.66
N ILE A 531 31.71 17.33 -35.81
CA ILE A 531 30.88 16.26 -36.35
C ILE A 531 31.70 14.97 -36.52
N LYS A 532 32.89 15.04 -37.13
CA LYS A 532 33.75 13.86 -37.34
C LYS A 532 34.20 13.24 -36.02
N CYS A 533 34.53 14.04 -35.01
CA CYS A 533 34.95 13.54 -33.71
C CYS A 533 33.80 12.82 -32.99
N ILE A 534 32.63 13.44 -32.94
CA ILE A 534 31.41 12.84 -32.37
C ILE A 534 31.04 11.55 -33.12
N GLN A 535 31.06 11.59 -34.45
CA GLN A 535 30.78 10.44 -35.29
C GLN A 535 31.73 9.29 -34.97
N SER A 536 33.04 9.53 -34.98
CA SER A 536 34.05 8.49 -34.70
C SER A 536 33.85 7.85 -33.33
N TYR A 537 33.60 8.65 -32.29
CA TYR A 537 33.35 8.13 -30.95
C TYR A 537 32.07 7.27 -30.91
N LEU A 538 30.98 7.75 -31.52
CA LEU A 538 29.71 7.03 -31.51
C LEU A 538 29.75 5.76 -32.38
N GLU A 539 30.51 5.73 -33.47
CA GLU A 539 30.75 4.50 -34.24
C GLU A 539 31.50 3.45 -33.41
N GLU A 540 32.55 3.84 -32.69
CA GLU A 540 33.26 2.96 -31.76
C GLU A 540 32.35 2.48 -30.62
N PHE A 541 31.56 3.39 -30.05
CA PHE A 541 30.57 3.08 -29.01
C PHE A 541 29.58 2.01 -29.47
N ILE A 542 29.01 2.18 -30.67
CA ILE A 542 28.07 1.22 -31.28
C ILE A 542 28.75 -0.14 -31.53
N SER A 543 29.99 -0.13 -32.00
CA SER A 543 30.77 -1.35 -32.27
C SER A 543 31.03 -2.14 -30.98
N LYS A 544 31.57 -1.50 -29.94
CA LYS A 544 31.83 -2.13 -28.63
C LYS A 544 30.55 -2.60 -27.96
N MET A 545 29.47 -1.82 -28.08
CA MET A 545 28.14 -2.22 -27.60
C MET A 545 27.65 -3.50 -28.30
N LYS A 546 27.81 -3.61 -29.63
CA LYS A 546 27.46 -4.82 -30.38
C LYS A 546 28.24 -6.04 -29.90
N VAL A 547 29.56 -5.92 -29.75
CA VAL A 547 30.41 -7.01 -29.22
C VAL A 547 29.92 -7.46 -27.84
N LYS A 548 29.65 -6.51 -26.93
CA LYS A 548 29.15 -6.82 -25.58
C LYS A 548 27.81 -7.55 -25.63
N PHE A 549 26.88 -7.10 -26.48
CA PHE A 549 25.56 -7.71 -26.59
C PHE A 549 25.62 -9.12 -27.20
N ASP A 550 26.44 -9.33 -28.23
CA ASP A 550 26.65 -10.64 -28.84
C ASP A 550 27.25 -11.64 -27.84
N LEU A 551 28.21 -11.20 -27.00
CA LEU A 551 28.77 -12.03 -25.92
C LEU A 551 27.70 -12.38 -24.88
N LYS A 552 26.89 -11.40 -24.46
CA LYS A 552 25.81 -11.64 -23.50
C LYS A 552 24.77 -12.61 -24.02
N ALA A 553 24.32 -12.45 -25.26
CA ALA A 553 23.32 -13.31 -25.87
C ALA A 553 23.72 -14.80 -25.81
N LYS A 554 25.03 -15.09 -25.94
CA LYS A 554 25.58 -16.45 -25.83
C LYS A 554 25.55 -17.02 -24.40
N CYS A 555 25.57 -16.15 -23.39
CA CYS A 555 25.59 -16.55 -21.97
C CYS A 555 24.20 -16.65 -21.34
N LEU A 556 23.15 -16.19 -22.03
CA LEU A 556 21.79 -16.23 -21.49
C LEU A 556 21.31 -17.67 -21.33
N ILE A 557 20.69 -17.93 -20.17
CA ILE A 557 20.07 -19.21 -19.88
C ILE A 557 18.81 -19.35 -20.74
N CYS A 558 18.62 -20.50 -21.39
CA CYS A 558 17.38 -20.85 -22.10
C CYS A 558 16.54 -21.86 -21.30
N GLU A 559 15.26 -22.00 -21.68
CA GLU A 559 14.36 -22.94 -20.99
C GLU A 559 14.86 -24.40 -21.01
N ASN A 560 15.49 -24.85 -22.10
CA ASN A 560 16.03 -26.20 -22.20
C ASN A 560 17.14 -26.45 -21.16
N GLN A 561 17.97 -25.44 -20.87
CA GLN A 561 19.01 -25.54 -19.83
C GLN A 561 18.38 -25.63 -18.42
N ILE A 562 17.26 -24.94 -18.20
CA ILE A 562 16.49 -25.03 -16.93
C ILE A 562 15.91 -26.43 -16.76
N LEU A 563 15.28 -26.97 -17.81
CA LEU A 563 14.73 -28.33 -17.80
C LEU A 563 15.83 -29.37 -17.57
N ALA A 564 16.96 -29.27 -18.27
CA ALA A 564 18.10 -30.16 -18.05
C ALA A 564 18.65 -30.08 -16.60
N TYR A 565 18.74 -28.86 -16.04
CA TYR A 565 19.15 -28.66 -14.65
C TYR A 565 18.19 -29.32 -13.65
N LEU A 566 16.88 -29.17 -13.85
CA LEU A 566 15.87 -29.81 -13.01
C LEU A 566 15.89 -31.34 -13.17
N LYS A 567 16.06 -31.85 -14.40
CA LYS A 567 16.16 -33.29 -14.68
C LYS A 567 17.29 -33.95 -13.89
N ASN A 568 18.45 -33.28 -13.85
CA ASN A 568 19.63 -33.75 -13.14
C ASN A 568 19.51 -33.62 -11.61
N ASN A 569 18.50 -32.89 -11.10
CA ASN A 569 18.24 -32.68 -9.68
C ASN A 569 16.84 -33.18 -9.30
N GLN A 570 16.66 -34.51 -9.23
CA GLN A 570 15.35 -35.15 -9.03
C GLN A 570 14.59 -34.65 -7.79
N THR A 571 15.28 -34.45 -6.65
CA THR A 571 14.66 -33.91 -5.43
C THR A 571 14.10 -32.50 -5.64
N LEU A 572 14.85 -31.64 -6.32
CA LEU A 572 14.44 -30.28 -6.63
C LEU A 572 13.25 -30.29 -7.59
N MET A 573 13.29 -31.12 -8.62
CA MET A 573 12.18 -31.27 -9.57
C MET A 573 10.87 -31.71 -8.89
N ARG A 574 10.92 -32.67 -7.95
CA ARG A 574 9.75 -33.06 -7.14
C ARG A 574 9.21 -31.90 -6.28
N GLN A 575 10.08 -31.05 -5.74
CA GLN A 575 9.66 -29.85 -5.00
C GLN A 575 8.96 -28.85 -5.93
N TRP A 576 9.55 -28.56 -7.09
CA TRP A 576 8.94 -27.66 -8.09
C TRP A 576 7.60 -28.19 -8.62
N LYS A 577 7.47 -29.50 -8.81
CA LYS A 577 6.20 -30.12 -9.19
C LYS A 577 5.10 -29.82 -8.16
N LYS A 578 5.38 -30.06 -6.87
CA LYS A 578 4.42 -29.75 -5.79
C LYS A 578 4.00 -28.28 -5.80
N ILE A 579 4.94 -27.37 -6.03
CA ILE A 579 4.66 -25.94 -6.09
C ILE A 579 3.77 -25.60 -7.30
N PHE A 580 4.10 -26.09 -8.50
CA PHE A 580 3.32 -25.82 -9.71
C PHE A 580 1.93 -26.47 -9.67
N ASP A 581 1.79 -27.66 -9.09
CA ASP A 581 0.48 -28.31 -8.93
C ASP A 581 -0.45 -27.48 -8.04
N GLN A 582 0.07 -26.82 -7.00
CA GLN A 582 -0.70 -25.90 -6.17
C GLN A 582 -0.98 -24.56 -6.85
N GLU A 583 0.00 -24.00 -7.54
CA GLU A 583 -0.07 -22.67 -8.14
C GLU A 583 -0.97 -22.61 -9.37
N LEU A 584 -0.99 -23.68 -10.16
CA LEU A 584 -1.70 -23.74 -11.44
C LEU A 584 -3.09 -24.37 -11.35
N ILE A 585 -3.53 -24.78 -10.15
CA ILE A 585 -4.80 -25.50 -9.95
C ILE A 585 -6.00 -24.76 -10.57
N CYS A 586 -6.13 -23.47 -10.29
CA CYS A 586 -7.27 -22.65 -10.72
C CYS A 586 -7.30 -22.48 -12.24
N ILE A 587 -6.16 -22.15 -12.86
CA ILE A 587 -6.07 -21.95 -14.31
C ILE A 587 -6.17 -23.27 -15.08
N LYS A 588 -5.63 -24.38 -14.56
CA LYS A 588 -5.79 -25.72 -15.16
C LYS A 588 -7.27 -26.13 -15.20
N GLN A 589 -8.03 -25.80 -14.16
CA GLN A 589 -9.45 -26.16 -14.06
C GLN A 589 -10.33 -25.33 -15.02
N HIS A 590 -10.09 -24.03 -15.14
CA HIS A 590 -10.99 -23.12 -15.86
C HIS A 590 -10.50 -22.75 -17.28
N HIS A 591 -9.19 -22.77 -17.53
CA HIS A 591 -8.59 -22.42 -18.81
C HIS A 591 -7.46 -23.39 -19.20
N PRO A 592 -7.74 -24.70 -19.32
CA PRO A 592 -6.73 -25.72 -19.62
C PRO A 592 -6.01 -25.46 -20.96
N ASN A 593 -6.68 -24.83 -21.93
CA ASN A 593 -6.09 -24.50 -23.24
C ASN A 593 -4.88 -23.56 -23.13
N ILE A 594 -4.90 -22.60 -22.20
CA ILE A 594 -3.76 -21.70 -21.96
C ILE A 594 -2.58 -22.52 -21.43
N VAL A 595 -2.82 -23.37 -20.42
CA VAL A 595 -1.77 -24.20 -19.81
C VAL A 595 -1.21 -25.21 -20.82
N ALA A 596 -2.06 -25.80 -21.66
CA ALA A 596 -1.67 -26.71 -22.73
C ALA A 596 -0.77 -26.04 -23.78
N SER A 597 -0.91 -24.72 -23.99
CA SER A 597 -0.04 -23.97 -24.91
C SER A 597 1.38 -23.74 -24.38
N TRP A 598 1.63 -23.97 -23.08
CA TRP A 598 2.93 -23.74 -22.45
C TRP A 598 3.91 -24.88 -22.73
N LYS A 599 4.60 -24.80 -23.87
CA LYS A 599 5.55 -25.81 -24.36
C LYS A 599 6.49 -26.35 -23.28
N TYR A 600 7.16 -25.47 -22.53
CA TYR A 600 8.22 -25.90 -21.60
C TYR A 600 7.64 -26.45 -20.30
N TYR A 601 6.50 -25.92 -19.85
CA TYR A 601 5.76 -26.52 -18.75
C TYR A 601 5.23 -27.92 -19.09
N GLN A 602 4.76 -28.15 -20.32
CA GLN A 602 4.35 -29.51 -20.75
C GLN A 602 5.54 -30.49 -20.77
N GLU A 603 6.72 -30.04 -21.19
CA GLU A 603 7.95 -30.84 -21.13
C GLU A 603 8.35 -31.16 -19.68
N PHE A 604 8.26 -30.18 -18.78
CA PHE A 604 8.47 -30.39 -17.35
C PHE A 604 7.49 -31.42 -16.76
N GLU A 605 6.20 -31.33 -17.07
CA GLU A 605 5.20 -32.31 -16.61
C GLU A 605 5.48 -33.72 -17.15
N LYS A 606 5.92 -33.84 -18.40
CA LYS A 606 6.34 -35.12 -18.98
C LYS A 606 7.52 -35.70 -18.21
N MET A 607 8.56 -34.90 -17.96
CA MET A 607 9.72 -35.33 -17.19
C MET A 607 9.33 -35.79 -15.78
N CYS A 608 8.39 -35.09 -15.14
CA CYS A 608 7.90 -35.47 -13.82
C CYS A 608 7.24 -36.87 -13.80
N LYS A 609 6.43 -37.18 -14.82
CA LYS A 609 5.79 -38.49 -14.97
C LYS A 609 6.78 -39.63 -15.21
N GLU A 610 7.98 -39.33 -15.73
CA GLU A 610 9.04 -40.33 -15.95
C GLU A 610 9.79 -40.69 -14.65
N LEU A 611 9.58 -39.95 -13.53
CA LEU A 611 10.21 -40.23 -12.22
C LEU A 611 9.29 -40.91 -11.20
N ASP A 612 7.98 -40.88 -11.47
CA ASP A 612 6.95 -41.58 -10.70
C ASP A 612 6.85 -43.02 -11.21
#